data_AF-A0A1F8DEB6-F1
#
_entry.id   AF-A0A1F8DEB6-F1
#
_cell.length_a   1.000
_cell.length_b   1.000
_cell.length_c   1.000
_cell.angle_alpha   90.00
_cell.angle_beta   90.00
_cell.angle_gamma   90.00
#
_symmetry.space_group_name_H-M   'P 1'
#
loop_
_entity.id
_entity.type
_entity.pdbx_description
1 polymer ?
#
loop_
_entity_poly.entity_id
_entity_poly.type
_entity_poly.pdbx_seq_one_letter_code
_entity_poly.pdbx_strand_id
1 'polypeptide(L)'
;MDILVSSLELAGYFEDAVELGKKHNLSAKIIADLIVNKKLNEEFPEPAGLVKKIVELTRKVYVSEKEAEKAVSLVLKEHPKAQEDYKKGKVEVVGFLIGQVQAKLKGKGNPKEIVELLKGKIGE
;
A
#
# COMPACT_ATOMS: atom_id res chain seq x y z
N MET A 1 13.19 29.12 24.56
CA MET A 1 13.97 27.86 24.46
C MET A 1 13.06 26.71 24.01
N ASP A 2 11.76 26.93 24.03
CA ASP A 2 10.69 25.94 23.92
C ASP A 2 10.49 25.37 22.51
N ILE A 3 10.69 26.18 21.46
CA ILE A 3 10.45 25.75 20.06
C ILE A 3 11.44 24.65 19.64
N LEU A 4 12.70 24.73 20.09
CA LEU A 4 13.74 23.74 19.78
C LEU A 4 13.48 22.41 20.50
N VAL A 5 12.99 22.47 21.74
CA VAL A 5 12.70 21.27 22.54
C VAL A 5 11.53 20.50 21.94
N SER A 6 10.42 21.20 21.61
CA SER A 6 9.24 20.56 20.99
C SER A 6 9.53 19.96 19.60
N SER A 7 10.43 20.58 18.82
CA SER A 7 10.84 20.02 17.52
C SER A 7 11.71 18.78 17.66
N LEU A 8 12.54 18.70 18.70
CA LEU A 8 13.39 17.53 18.97
C LEU A 8 12.56 16.34 19.47
N GLU A 9 11.57 16.61 20.33
CA GLU A 9 10.63 15.60 20.84
C GLU A 9 9.81 14.98 19.70
N LEU A 10 9.31 15.80 18.77
CA LEU A 10 8.57 15.31 17.61
C LEU A 10 9.44 14.46 16.67
N ALA A 11 10.72 14.84 16.49
CA ALA A 11 11.66 14.07 15.67
C ALA A 11 11.90 12.68 16.26
N GLY A 12 12.19 12.59 17.57
CA GLY A 12 12.35 11.31 18.26
C GLY A 12 11.10 10.44 18.19
N TYR A 13 9.93 11.03 18.48
CA TYR A 13 8.64 10.36 18.34
C TYR A 13 8.42 9.79 16.93
N PHE A 14 8.75 10.56 15.89
CA PHE A 14 8.62 10.12 14.52
C PHE A 14 9.57 8.97 14.18
N GLU A 15 10.83 9.05 14.60
CA GLU A 15 11.83 7.98 14.41
C GLU A 15 11.37 6.66 15.04
N ASP A 16 10.90 6.71 16.29
CA ASP A 16 10.36 5.55 17.01
C ASP A 16 9.13 4.97 16.30
N ALA A 17 8.21 5.82 15.85
CA ALA A 17 7.03 5.40 15.11
C ALA A 17 7.40 4.73 13.78
N VAL A 18 8.40 5.25 13.07
CA VAL A 18 8.91 4.66 11.82
C VAL A 18 9.55 3.31 12.09
N GLU A 19 10.37 3.18 13.13
CA GLU A 19 11.01 1.92 13.49
C GLU A 19 9.98 0.82 13.85
N LEU A 20 8.99 1.16 14.67
CA LEU A 20 7.88 0.27 15.01
C LEU A 20 7.04 -0.08 13.78
N GLY A 21 6.79 0.90 12.91
CA GLY A 21 6.00 0.74 11.68
C GLY A 21 6.65 -0.15 10.62
N LYS A 22 7.99 -0.25 10.57
CA LYS A 22 8.71 -1.15 9.63
C LYS A 22 8.24 -2.60 9.76
N LYS A 23 7.98 -3.07 10.98
CA LYS A 23 7.46 -4.43 11.26
C LYS A 23 6.09 -4.70 10.64
N HIS A 24 5.36 -3.64 10.30
CA HIS A 24 4.03 -3.67 9.70
C HIS A 24 4.02 -3.19 8.24
N ASN A 25 5.19 -3.10 7.59
CA ASN A 25 5.35 -2.58 6.22
C ASN A 25 4.82 -1.14 6.05
N LEU A 26 4.84 -0.33 7.11
CA LEU A 26 4.50 1.09 7.02
C LEU A 26 5.71 1.89 6.51
N SER A 27 5.45 2.80 5.58
CA SER A 27 6.47 3.74 5.10
C SER A 27 6.52 5.00 5.96
N ALA A 28 7.71 5.59 6.09
CA ALA A 28 7.92 6.86 6.78
C ALA A 28 7.00 7.98 6.25
N LYS A 29 6.73 7.98 4.94
CA LYS A 29 5.82 8.94 4.30
C LYS A 29 4.40 8.87 4.86
N ILE A 30 3.85 7.66 5.04
CA ILE A 30 2.49 7.49 5.57
C ILE A 30 2.40 7.96 7.02
N ILE A 31 3.42 7.63 7.82
CA ILE A 31 3.49 8.05 9.22
C ILE A 31 3.59 9.57 9.31
N ALA A 32 4.46 10.19 8.51
CA ALA A 32 4.63 11.65 8.47
C ALA A 32 3.34 12.35 8.01
N ASP A 33 2.68 11.84 6.95
CA ASP A 33 1.42 12.40 6.44
C ASP A 33 0.32 12.40 7.51
N LEU A 34 0.20 11.30 8.26
CA LEU A 34 -0.79 11.15 9.31
C LEU A 34 -0.51 12.01 10.55
N ILE A 35 0.77 12.22 10.88
CA ILE A 35 1.18 13.16 11.93
C ILE A 35 0.91 14.59 11.50
N VAL A 36 1.33 15.00 10.29
CA VAL A 36 1.22 16.40 9.84
C VAL A 36 -0.21 16.79 9.50
N ASN A 37 -0.94 15.97 8.74
CA ASN A 37 -2.27 16.31 8.24
C ASN A 37 -3.38 16.02 9.24
N LYS A 38 -3.22 14.96 10.05
CA LYS A 38 -4.26 14.53 11.00
C LYS A 38 -3.90 14.74 12.46
N LYS A 39 -2.66 15.15 12.76
CA LYS A 39 -2.19 15.36 14.13
C LYS A 39 -2.41 14.16 15.04
N LEU A 40 -2.32 12.95 14.47
CA LEU A 40 -2.57 11.72 15.23
C LEU A 40 -1.58 11.52 16.39
N ASN A 41 -0.44 12.19 16.37
CA ASN A 41 0.49 12.21 17.51
C ASN A 41 -0.09 12.92 18.75
N GLU A 42 -1.03 13.86 18.60
CA GLU A 42 -1.73 14.51 19.72
C GLU A 42 -2.73 13.54 20.38
N GLU A 43 -3.41 12.72 19.57
CA GLU A 43 -4.35 11.69 20.05
C GLU A 43 -3.63 10.44 20.59
N PHE A 44 -2.46 10.12 20.04
CA PHE A 44 -1.66 8.96 20.39
C PHE A 44 -0.25 9.41 20.78
N PRO A 45 -0.04 9.86 22.04
CA PRO A 45 1.25 10.39 22.49
C PRO A 45 2.35 9.32 22.56
N GLU A 46 1.97 8.03 22.53
CA GLU A 46 2.92 6.91 22.43
C GLU A 46 3.06 6.43 20.97
N PRO A 47 4.29 6.31 20.44
CA PRO A 47 4.53 5.85 19.06
C PRO A 47 3.89 4.49 18.74
N ALA A 48 3.88 3.55 19.69
CA ALA A 48 3.26 2.24 19.51
C ALA A 48 1.74 2.34 19.32
N GLY A 49 1.08 3.26 20.05
CA GLY A 49 -0.35 3.52 19.91
C GLY A 49 -0.69 4.11 18.54
N LEU A 50 0.11 5.08 18.09
CA LEU A 50 -0.01 5.63 16.74
C LEU A 50 0.18 4.54 15.69
N VAL A 51 1.26 3.77 15.75
CA VAL A 51 1.53 2.70 14.78
C VAL A 51 0.39 1.69 14.74
N LYS A 52 -0.14 1.27 15.89
CA LYS A 52 -1.32 0.39 15.95
C LYS A 52 -2.51 1.02 15.22
N LYS A 53 -2.80 2.30 15.48
CA LYS A 53 -3.89 3.02 14.82
C LYS A 53 -3.65 3.17 13.31
N ILE A 54 -2.43 3.50 12.90
CA ILE A 54 -2.04 3.58 11.50
C ILE A 54 -2.24 2.22 10.86
N VAL A 55 -1.80 1.13 11.48
CA VAL A 55 -2.04 -0.24 11.01
C VAL A 55 -3.53 -0.50 10.88
N GLU A 56 -4.38 -0.08 11.82
CA GLU A 56 -5.84 -0.23 11.68
C GLU A 56 -6.43 0.58 10.52
N LEU A 57 -5.94 1.82 10.31
CA LEU A 57 -6.37 2.71 9.23
C LEU A 57 -5.86 2.25 7.85
N THR A 58 -4.63 1.74 7.78
CA THR A 58 -4.00 1.22 6.56
C THR A 58 -4.41 -0.22 6.28
N ARG A 59 -4.88 -0.96 7.30
CA ARG A 59 -5.65 -2.22 7.17
C ARG A 59 -7.06 -1.99 6.59
N LYS A 60 -7.15 -1.27 5.47
CA LYS A 60 -7.80 -1.92 4.32
C LYS A 60 -6.94 -3.13 4.00
N VAL A 61 -7.19 -4.24 4.71
CA VAL A 61 -6.44 -5.50 4.63
C VAL A 61 -6.23 -5.84 3.16
N TYR A 62 -5.04 -5.61 2.64
CA TYR A 62 -4.72 -6.13 1.32
C TYR A 62 -4.75 -7.65 1.44
N VAL A 63 -5.34 -8.29 0.44
CA VAL A 63 -5.36 -9.75 0.38
C VAL A 63 -3.94 -10.29 0.35
N SER A 64 -3.76 -11.55 0.74
CA SER A 64 -2.44 -12.19 0.66
C SER A 64 -1.90 -12.20 -0.78
N GLU A 65 -0.58 -12.25 -0.96
CA GLU A 65 0.07 -12.36 -2.27
C GLU A 65 -0.52 -13.52 -3.09
N LYS A 66 -0.76 -14.66 -2.45
CA LYS A 66 -1.38 -15.85 -3.05
C LYS A 66 -2.81 -15.60 -3.55
N GLU A 67 -3.59 -14.79 -2.84
CA GLU A 67 -4.93 -14.39 -3.30
C GLU A 67 -4.86 -13.38 -4.45
N ALA A 68 -3.92 -12.45 -4.40
CA ALA A 68 -3.67 -11.52 -5.50
C ALA A 68 -3.25 -12.27 -6.77
N GLU A 69 -2.33 -13.23 -6.66
CA GLU A 69 -1.88 -14.07 -7.79
C GLU A 69 -3.03 -14.89 -8.41
N LYS A 70 -3.88 -15.47 -7.57
CA LYS A 70 -5.09 -16.16 -8.04
C LYS A 70 -6.02 -15.22 -8.80
N ALA A 71 -6.26 -14.02 -8.27
CA ALA A 71 -7.11 -13.03 -8.94
C ALA A 71 -6.52 -12.58 -10.29
N VAL A 72 -5.22 -12.32 -10.34
CA VAL A 72 -4.50 -11.99 -11.59
C VAL A 72 -4.63 -13.12 -12.61
N SER A 73 -4.40 -14.36 -12.19
CA SER A 73 -4.49 -15.53 -13.08
C SER A 73 -5.90 -15.72 -13.65
N LEU A 74 -6.94 -15.45 -12.86
CA LEU A 74 -8.34 -15.51 -13.31
C LEU A 74 -8.64 -14.39 -14.32
N VAL A 75 -8.23 -13.16 -14.03
CA VAL A 75 -8.45 -12.01 -14.92
C VAL A 75 -7.77 -12.22 -16.27
N LEU A 76 -6.54 -12.73 -16.31
CA LEU A 76 -5.86 -13.02 -17.58
C LEU A 76 -6.59 -14.10 -18.39
N LYS A 77 -7.11 -15.13 -17.73
CA LYS A 77 -7.93 -16.19 -18.38
C LYS A 77 -9.26 -15.67 -18.92
N GLU A 78 -9.92 -14.74 -18.21
CA GLU A 78 -11.19 -14.14 -18.64
C GLU A 78 -10.99 -13.08 -19.73
N HIS A 79 -9.80 -12.48 -19.82
CA HIS A 79 -9.48 -11.40 -20.75
C HIS A 79 -8.25 -11.72 -21.63
N PRO A 80 -8.25 -12.82 -22.41
CA PRO A 80 -7.10 -13.23 -23.20
C PRO A 80 -6.69 -12.18 -24.26
N LYS A 81 -7.66 -11.47 -24.83
CA LYS A 81 -7.41 -10.39 -25.79
C LYS A 81 -6.61 -9.23 -25.17
N ALA A 82 -6.93 -8.87 -23.92
CA ALA A 82 -6.22 -7.82 -23.20
C ALA A 82 -4.78 -8.23 -22.87
N GLN A 83 -4.57 -9.51 -22.54
CA GLN A 83 -3.23 -10.08 -22.38
C GLN A 83 -2.41 -9.99 -23.68
N GLU A 84 -2.99 -10.37 -24.82
CA GLU A 84 -2.32 -10.25 -26.13
C GLU A 84 -2.02 -8.80 -26.52
N ASP A 85 -2.97 -7.89 -26.32
CA ASP A 85 -2.79 -6.47 -26.62
C ASP A 85 -1.62 -5.89 -25.80
N TYR A 86 -1.48 -6.30 -24.54
CA TYR A 86 -0.34 -5.92 -23.70
C TYR A 86 0.97 -6.50 -24.25
N LYS A 87 1.00 -7.78 -24.65
CA LYS A 87 2.17 -8.42 -25.30
C LYS A 87 2.58 -7.69 -26.58
N LYS A 88 1.62 -7.09 -27.31
CA LYS A 88 1.86 -6.28 -28.52
C LYS A 88 2.28 -4.83 -28.23
N GLY A 89 2.50 -4.47 -26.96
CA GLY A 89 2.99 -3.16 -26.54
C GLY A 89 1.91 -2.13 -26.25
N LYS A 90 0.62 -2.50 -26.25
CA LYS A 90 -0.47 -1.58 -25.86
C LYS A 90 -0.55 -1.46 -24.35
N VAL A 91 0.34 -0.66 -23.77
CA VAL A 91 0.47 -0.49 -22.32
C VAL A 91 -0.82 0.02 -21.67
N GLU A 92 -1.65 0.77 -22.40
CA GLU A 92 -2.96 1.26 -21.94
C GLU A 92 -3.90 0.17 -21.40
N VAL A 93 -3.81 -1.06 -21.94
CA VAL A 93 -4.68 -2.18 -21.53
C VAL A 93 -4.36 -2.68 -20.11
N VAL A 94 -3.16 -2.37 -19.58
CA VAL A 94 -2.78 -2.73 -18.22
C VAL A 94 -3.68 -2.04 -17.19
N GLY A 95 -4.10 -0.80 -17.45
CA GLY A 95 -5.01 -0.05 -16.57
C GLY A 95 -6.34 -0.77 -16.42
N PHE A 96 -6.88 -1.30 -17.52
CA PHE A 96 -8.08 -2.11 -17.51
C PHE A 96 -7.89 -3.40 -16.70
N LEU A 97 -6.80 -4.14 -16.93
CA LEU A 97 -6.51 -5.38 -16.19
C LEU A 97 -6.35 -5.13 -14.68
N ILE A 98 -5.66 -4.06 -14.28
CA ILE A 98 -5.55 -3.65 -12.87
C ILE A 98 -6.93 -3.40 -12.27
N GLY A 99 -7.81 -2.70 -12.99
CA GLY A 99 -9.19 -2.46 -12.57
C GLY A 99 -9.98 -3.75 -12.36
N GLN A 100 -9.86 -4.72 -13.28
CA GLN A 100 -10.52 -6.03 -13.15
C GLN A 100 -10.00 -6.82 -11.95
N VAL A 101 -8.69 -6.81 -11.70
CA VAL A 101 -8.10 -7.47 -10.53
C VAL A 101 -8.57 -6.82 -9.24
N GLN A 102 -8.58 -5.48 -9.18
CA GLN A 102 -9.12 -4.73 -8.04
C GLN A 102 -10.59 -5.05 -7.78
N ALA A 103 -11.41 -5.18 -8.83
CA ALA A 103 -12.81 -5.56 -8.71
C ALA A 103 -12.97 -6.96 -8.08
N LYS A 104 -12.20 -7.96 -8.54
CA LYS A 104 -12.20 -9.31 -7.95
C LYS A 104 -11.76 -9.31 -6.48
N LEU A 105 -10.79 -8.46 -6.14
CA LEU A 105 -10.28 -8.31 -4.78
C LEU A 105 -11.13 -7.34 -3.93
N LYS A 106 -12.25 -6.83 -4.44
CA LYS A 106 -13.13 -5.86 -3.74
C LYS A 106 -12.38 -4.61 -3.24
N GLY A 107 -11.43 -4.11 -4.03
CA GLY A 107 -10.60 -2.96 -3.68
C GLY A 107 -9.54 -3.25 -2.60
N LYS A 108 -9.35 -4.53 -2.26
CA LYS A 108 -8.37 -5.00 -1.27
C LYS A 108 -7.11 -5.55 -1.91
N GLY A 109 -6.81 -5.21 -3.16
CA GLY A 109 -5.53 -5.57 -3.75
C GLY A 109 -4.51 -4.45 -3.56
N ASN A 110 -3.25 -4.79 -3.29
CA ASN A 110 -2.18 -3.80 -3.34
C ASN A 110 -1.92 -3.44 -4.82
N PRO A 111 -2.10 -2.17 -5.25
CA PRO A 111 -1.93 -1.80 -6.65
C PRO A 111 -0.53 -2.07 -7.21
N LYS A 112 0.51 -1.94 -6.38
CA LYS A 112 1.89 -2.20 -6.81
C LYS A 112 2.12 -3.68 -7.09
N GLU A 113 1.73 -4.53 -6.14
CA GLU A 113 1.85 -5.99 -6.28
C GLU A 113 1.04 -6.51 -7.48
N ILE A 114 -0.18 -5.99 -7.71
CA ILE A 114 -0.99 -6.36 -8.88
C ILE A 114 -0.26 -6.05 -10.19
N VAL A 115 0.36 -4.87 -10.29
CA VAL A 115 1.11 -4.47 -11.49
C VAL A 115 2.30 -5.40 -11.72
N GLU A 116 3.04 -5.73 -10.67
CA GLU A 116 4.19 -6.63 -10.75
C GLU A 116 3.76 -8.05 -11.16
N LEU A 117 2.71 -8.59 -10.55
CA LEU A 117 2.13 -9.90 -10.89
C LEU A 117 1.61 -9.96 -12.33
N LEU A 118 0.93 -8.90 -12.80
CA LEU A 118 0.46 -8.81 -14.19
C LEU A 118 1.63 -8.80 -15.17
N LYS A 119 2.65 -7.97 -14.91
CA LYS A 119 3.84 -7.90 -15.77
C LYS A 119 4.60 -9.23 -15.80
N GLY A 120 4.77 -9.88 -14.65
CA GLY A 120 5.38 -11.20 -14.55
C GLY A 120 4.64 -12.22 -15.42
N LYS A 121 3.34 -12.41 -15.19
CA LYS A 121 2.55 -13.43 -15.89
C LYS A 121 2.34 -13.19 -17.39
N ILE A 122 2.41 -11.93 -17.83
CA ILE A 122 2.34 -11.63 -19.26
C ILE A 122 3.75 -11.67 -19.90
N GLY A 123 4.81 -11.42 -19.13
CA GLY A 123 6.20 -11.55 -19.60
C GLY A 123 6.67 -13.00 -19.71
N GLU A 124 6.07 -13.92 -18.94
CA GLU A 124 6.13 -15.37 -19.15
C GLU A 124 5.50 -15.81 -20.49
#